data_AF-A0A820RG22-F1
#
_entry.id   AF-A0A820RG22-F1
#
_cell.length_a   1.000
_cell.length_b   1.000
_cell.length_c   1.000
_cell.angle_alpha   90.00
_cell.angle_beta   90.00
_cell.angle_gamma   90.00
#
_symmetry.space_group_name_H-M   'P 1'
#
loop_
_entity.id
_entity.type
_entity.pdbx_description
1 polymer ?
#
loop_
_entity_poly.entity_id
_entity_poly.type
_entity_poly.pdbx_seq_one_letter_code
_entity_poly.pdbx_strand_id
1 'polypeptide(L)'
;MNKEEIKQLFKQFDNGNGHLSLAEIDRAIIHFYPQFGTNRKAIMRAYKAADTSSNGFVELREFEKIVQLLEQYDQISKVFEELDTNDDHRIGFNEFKKGFQLLGEDDSDEDSLKQEFDAIDSNDGDYILFDEFCMYMANKKVR
;
A
#
# COMPACT_ATOMS: atom_id res chain seq x y z
N MET A 1 16.02 -3.76 8.69
CA MET A 1 17.00 -4.74 8.18
C MET A 1 18.00 -4.05 7.27
N ASN A 2 19.23 -4.55 7.25
CA ASN A 2 20.25 -4.14 6.30
C ASN A 2 20.17 -4.96 4.99
N LYS A 3 20.90 -4.52 3.95
CA LYS A 3 20.87 -5.18 2.62
C LYS A 3 21.35 -6.64 2.64
N GLU A 4 22.30 -6.98 3.49
CA GLU A 4 22.81 -8.35 3.59
C GLU A 4 21.77 -9.30 4.17
N GLU A 5 21.02 -8.86 5.18
CA GLU A 5 19.87 -9.60 5.72
C GLU A 5 18.82 -9.83 4.63
N ILE A 6 18.46 -8.79 3.87
CA ILE A 6 17.48 -8.91 2.77
C ILE A 6 17.95 -9.93 1.73
N LYS A 7 19.23 -9.91 1.38
CA LYS A 7 19.82 -10.84 0.41
C LYS A 7 19.85 -12.28 0.92
N GLN A 8 20.13 -12.50 2.19
CA GLN A 8 20.08 -13.84 2.79
C GLN A 8 18.66 -14.40 2.77
N LEU A 9 17.67 -13.57 3.09
CA LEU A 9 16.27 -13.95 3.03
C LEU A 9 15.83 -14.29 1.61
N PHE A 10 16.18 -13.45 0.64
CA PHE A 10 15.89 -13.72 -0.76
C PHE A 10 16.40 -15.11 -1.17
N LYS A 11 17.66 -15.42 -0.84
CA LYS A 11 18.25 -16.73 -1.12
C LYS A 11 17.60 -17.90 -0.39
N GLN A 12 17.00 -17.66 0.76
CA GLN A 12 16.34 -18.71 1.54
C GLN A 12 15.03 -19.18 0.89
N PHE A 13 14.33 -18.28 0.18
CA PHE A 13 13.07 -18.59 -0.48
C PHE A 13 13.18 -18.77 -2.00
N ASP A 14 14.30 -18.40 -2.60
CA ASP A 14 14.62 -18.66 -4.00
C ASP A 14 14.89 -20.16 -4.19
N ASN A 15 14.15 -20.80 -5.11
CA ASN A 15 14.34 -22.21 -5.47
C ASN A 15 15.52 -22.44 -6.43
N GLY A 16 16.40 -21.45 -6.59
CA GLY A 16 17.59 -21.50 -7.43
C GLY A 16 17.36 -21.00 -8.85
N ASN A 17 16.25 -20.31 -9.12
CA ASN A 17 15.97 -19.67 -10.41
C ASN A 17 16.35 -18.19 -10.43
N GLY A 18 16.78 -17.62 -9.29
CA GLY A 18 17.23 -16.23 -9.18
C GLY A 18 16.11 -15.21 -8.99
N HIS A 19 14.86 -15.66 -8.80
CA HIS A 19 13.69 -14.80 -8.64
C HIS A 19 12.67 -15.41 -7.67
N LEU A 20 11.84 -14.58 -7.05
CA LEU A 20 10.74 -15.04 -6.20
C LEU A 20 9.41 -14.88 -6.92
N SER A 21 8.58 -15.92 -6.86
CA SER A 21 7.15 -15.85 -7.17
C SER A 21 6.36 -15.16 -6.05
N LEU A 22 5.14 -14.73 -6.35
CA LEU A 22 4.21 -14.19 -5.34
C LEU A 22 4.04 -15.11 -4.12
N ALA A 23 3.96 -16.42 -4.33
CA ALA A 23 3.82 -17.38 -3.24
C ALA A 23 5.09 -17.53 -2.37
N GLU A 24 6.28 -17.31 -2.94
CA GLU A 24 7.54 -17.28 -2.18
C GLU A 24 7.67 -16.00 -1.37
N ILE A 25 7.22 -14.88 -1.93
CA ILE A 25 7.17 -13.59 -1.23
C ILE A 25 6.18 -13.65 -0.06
N ASP A 26 4.97 -14.17 -0.28
CA ASP A 26 3.97 -14.33 0.78
C ASP A 26 4.55 -15.16 1.94
N ARG A 27 5.22 -16.28 1.64
CA ARG A 27 5.89 -17.10 2.66
C ARG A 27 7.02 -16.33 3.37
N ALA A 28 7.83 -15.58 2.63
CA ALA A 28 8.91 -14.77 3.19
C ALA A 28 8.38 -13.68 4.13
N ILE A 29 7.33 -12.97 3.72
CA ILE A 29 6.70 -11.91 4.51
C ILE A 29 6.07 -12.51 5.77
N ILE A 30 5.30 -13.59 5.66
CA ILE A 30 4.69 -14.24 6.83
C ILE A 30 5.74 -14.71 7.84
N HIS A 31 6.87 -15.22 7.37
CA HIS A 31 7.93 -15.74 8.25
C HIS A 31 8.70 -14.63 8.97
N PHE A 32 9.08 -13.57 8.24
CA PHE A 32 10.02 -12.55 8.76
C PHE A 32 9.36 -11.24 9.17
N TYR A 33 8.17 -10.97 8.62
CA TYR A 33 7.34 -9.81 8.92
C TYR A 33 5.90 -10.24 9.27
N PRO A 34 5.72 -11.09 10.29
CA PRO A 34 4.40 -11.61 10.65
C PRO A 34 3.40 -10.49 10.97
N GLN A 35 3.86 -9.32 11.42
CA GLN A 35 3.03 -8.14 11.65
C GLN A 35 2.37 -7.58 10.38
N PHE A 36 2.94 -7.86 9.20
CA PHE A 36 2.38 -7.46 7.89
C PHE A 36 1.70 -8.64 7.18
N GLY A 37 1.93 -9.88 7.63
CA GLY A 37 1.51 -11.11 6.95
C GLY A 37 0.00 -11.30 6.79
N THR A 38 -0.82 -10.55 7.55
CA THR A 38 -2.28 -10.56 7.43
C THR A 38 -2.81 -9.49 6.48
N ASN A 39 -2.04 -8.43 6.20
CA ASN A 39 -2.46 -7.28 5.41
C ASN A 39 -2.20 -7.52 3.91
N ARG A 40 -3.00 -8.40 3.30
CA ARG A 40 -2.81 -8.79 1.89
C ARG A 40 -2.91 -7.62 0.92
N LYS A 41 -3.73 -6.60 1.22
CA LYS A 41 -3.85 -5.38 0.40
C LYS A 41 -2.52 -4.63 0.36
N ALA A 42 -1.89 -4.43 1.53
CA ALA A 42 -0.58 -3.78 1.62
C ALA A 42 0.53 -4.57 0.91
N ILE A 43 0.57 -5.89 1.11
CA ILE A 43 1.55 -6.78 0.45
C ILE A 43 1.41 -6.68 -1.08
N MET A 44 0.19 -6.81 -1.60
CA MET A 44 -0.08 -6.75 -3.04
C MET A 44 0.29 -5.39 -3.63
N ARG A 45 0.02 -4.29 -2.90
CA ARG A 45 0.38 -2.96 -3.36
C ARG A 45 1.89 -2.73 -3.37
N ALA A 46 2.60 -3.20 -2.34
CA ALA A 46 4.05 -3.18 -2.26
C ALA A 46 4.69 -3.96 -3.42
N TYR A 47 4.16 -5.15 -3.70
CA TYR A 47 4.55 -5.95 -4.86
C TYR A 47 4.37 -5.16 -6.17
N LYS A 48 3.16 -4.68 -6.46
CA LYS A 48 2.87 -3.94 -7.71
C LYS A 48 3.74 -2.68 -7.87
N ALA A 49 4.08 -2.01 -6.77
CA ALA A 49 4.93 -0.82 -6.80
C ALA A 49 6.44 -1.14 -6.96
N ALA A 50 6.84 -2.37 -6.65
CA ALA A 50 8.22 -2.82 -6.74
C ALA A 50 8.53 -3.60 -8.01
N ASP A 51 7.54 -4.29 -8.61
CA ASP A 51 7.64 -5.04 -9.86
C ASP A 51 7.78 -4.09 -11.07
N THR A 52 9.01 -3.58 -11.24
CA THR A 52 9.36 -2.67 -12.33
C THR A 52 9.69 -3.40 -13.63
N SER A 53 10.08 -4.67 -13.52
CA SER A 53 10.35 -5.53 -14.67
C SER A 53 9.07 -6.02 -15.35
N SER A 54 7.93 -6.00 -14.65
CA SER A 54 6.61 -6.45 -15.16
C SER A 54 6.63 -7.88 -15.69
N ASN A 55 7.52 -8.72 -15.15
CA ASN A 55 7.71 -10.10 -15.61
C ASN A 55 6.94 -11.12 -14.76
N GLY A 56 6.23 -10.67 -13.71
CA GLY A 56 5.47 -11.54 -12.80
C GLY A 56 6.33 -12.25 -11.75
N PHE A 57 7.62 -11.92 -11.67
CA PHE A 57 8.58 -12.41 -10.71
C PHE A 57 9.24 -11.23 -10.00
N VAL A 58 9.91 -11.51 -8.88
CA VAL A 58 10.61 -10.50 -8.09
C VAL A 58 12.09 -10.80 -8.03
N GLU A 59 12.87 -9.88 -8.58
CA GLU A 59 14.33 -9.84 -8.45
C GLU A 59 14.75 -9.34 -7.07
N LEU A 60 16.00 -9.60 -6.68
CA LEU A 60 16.54 -9.13 -5.39
C LEU A 60 16.35 -7.63 -5.17
N ARG A 61 16.51 -6.81 -6.22
CA ARG A 61 16.32 -5.36 -6.15
C ARG A 61 14.85 -4.97 -5.89
N GLU A 62 13.94 -5.71 -6.50
CA GLU A 62 12.50 -5.50 -6.32
C GLU A 62 12.08 -5.98 -4.93
N PHE A 63 12.65 -7.09 -4.44
CA PHE A 63 12.43 -7.57 -3.08
C PHE A 63 12.92 -6.58 -2.01
N GLU A 64 14.10 -5.97 -2.20
CA GLU A 64 14.58 -4.87 -1.34
C GLU A 64 13.56 -3.73 -1.27
N LYS A 65 12.94 -3.39 -2.41
CA LYS A 65 11.93 -2.33 -2.49
C LYS A 65 10.59 -2.74 -1.86
N ILE A 66 10.14 -3.99 -2.03
CA ILE A 66 8.96 -4.52 -1.33
C ILE A 66 9.12 -4.36 0.18
N VAL A 67 10.25 -4.80 0.74
CA VAL A 67 10.52 -4.71 2.18
C VAL A 67 10.42 -3.26 2.70
N GLN A 68 10.90 -2.28 1.93
CA GLN A 68 10.80 -0.87 2.30
C GLN A 68 9.36 -0.34 2.22
N LEU A 69 8.60 -0.81 1.23
CA LEU A 69 7.24 -0.36 0.97
C LEU A 69 6.19 -1.03 1.88
N LEU A 70 6.50 -2.19 2.48
CA LEU A 70 5.56 -2.93 3.34
C LEU A 70 5.07 -2.09 4.52
N GLU A 71 5.98 -1.44 5.25
CA GLU A 71 5.59 -0.60 6.39
C GLU A 71 4.73 0.60 5.94
N GLN A 72 5.10 1.22 4.81
CA GLN A 72 4.34 2.33 4.26
C GLN A 72 2.92 1.91 3.86
N TYR A 73 2.77 0.82 3.11
CA TYR A 73 1.46 0.37 2.67
C TYR A 73 0.63 -0.25 3.79
N ASP A 74 1.26 -0.83 4.82
CA ASP A 74 0.56 -1.27 6.03
C ASP A 74 -0.06 -0.10 6.78
N GLN A 75 0.69 0.99 6.96
CA GLN A 75 0.16 2.24 7.55
C GLN A 75 -0.98 2.82 6.71
N ILE A 76 -0.81 2.90 5.39
CA ILE A 76 -1.85 3.42 4.49
C ILE A 76 -3.11 2.55 4.53
N SER A 77 -2.94 1.22 4.56
CA SER A 77 -4.04 0.25 4.66
C SER A 77 -4.85 0.44 5.95
N LYS A 78 -4.18 0.63 7.09
CA LYS A 78 -4.85 0.92 8.37
C LYS A 78 -5.67 2.21 8.32
N VAL A 79 -5.10 3.28 7.77
CA VAL A 79 -5.84 4.54 7.60
C VAL A 79 -7.04 4.33 6.67
N PHE A 80 -6.86 3.60 5.57
CA PHE A 80 -7.97 3.29 4.66
C PHE A 80 -9.10 2.53 5.37
N GLU A 81 -8.77 1.51 6.16
CA GLU A 81 -9.73 0.73 6.95
C GLU A 81 -10.41 1.57 8.05
N GLU A 82 -9.73 2.55 8.63
CA GLU A 82 -10.34 3.50 9.58
C GLU A 82 -11.34 4.46 8.91
N LEU A 83 -11.11 4.80 7.63
CA LEU A 83 -11.99 5.66 6.84
C LEU A 83 -13.19 4.91 6.27
N ASP A 84 -12.99 3.68 5.82
CA ASP A 84 -14.02 2.78 5.27
C ASP A 84 -14.94 2.23 6.37
N THR A 85 -15.80 3.09 6.91
CA THR A 85 -16.66 2.77 8.06
C THR A 85 -17.75 1.74 7.74
N ASN A 86 -18.07 1.53 6.46
CA ASN A 86 -19.10 0.62 6.02
C ASN A 86 -18.55 -0.74 5.49
N ASP A 87 -17.21 -0.86 5.39
CA ASP A 87 -16.46 -2.03 4.91
C ASP A 87 -16.83 -2.47 3.49
N ASP A 88 -17.17 -1.51 2.61
CA ASP A 88 -17.43 -1.75 1.18
C ASP A 88 -16.14 -1.75 0.33
N HIS A 89 -15.00 -1.54 0.99
CA HIS A 89 -13.66 -1.44 0.41
C HIS A 89 -13.45 -0.22 -0.50
N ARG A 90 -14.23 0.82 -0.29
CA ARG A 90 -14.16 2.11 -0.97
C ARG A 90 -14.31 3.21 0.08
N ILE A 91 -13.89 4.42 -0.27
CA ILE A 91 -14.13 5.59 0.57
C ILE A 91 -15.08 6.50 -0.20
N GLY A 92 -16.32 6.59 0.26
CA GLY A 92 -17.27 7.58 -0.24
C GLY A 92 -16.98 8.98 0.30
N PHE A 93 -17.58 10.01 -0.31
CA PHE A 93 -17.35 11.40 0.10
C PHE A 93 -17.65 11.67 1.58
N ASN A 94 -18.71 11.04 2.12
CA ASN A 94 -19.07 11.17 3.54
C ASN A 94 -18.06 10.53 4.49
N GLU A 95 -17.42 9.43 4.07
CA GLU A 95 -16.37 8.74 4.83
C GLU A 95 -15.07 9.54 4.79
N PHE A 96 -14.71 10.04 3.60
CA PHE A 96 -13.59 10.96 3.41
C PHE A 96 -13.70 12.20 4.31
N LYS A 97 -14.87 12.87 4.30
CA LYS A 97 -15.16 14.05 5.12
C LYS A 97 -14.99 13.76 6.61
N LYS A 98 -15.60 12.67 7.12
CA LYS A 98 -15.45 12.27 8.54
C LYS A 98 -14.00 11.97 8.90
N GLY A 99 -13.27 11.34 7.99
CA GLY A 99 -11.85 11.06 8.12
C GLY A 99 -10.99 12.28 8.38
N PHE A 100 -11.15 13.30 7.54
CA PHE A 100 -10.40 14.55 7.65
C PHE A 100 -10.70 15.30 8.96
N GLN A 101 -11.96 15.27 9.42
CA GLN A 101 -12.33 15.82 10.72
C GLN A 101 -11.64 15.08 11.88
N LEU A 102 -11.55 13.74 11.81
CA LEU A 102 -10.87 12.94 12.83
C LEU A 102 -9.35 13.17 12.86
N LEU A 103 -8.76 13.51 11.71
CA LEU A 103 -7.33 13.84 11.58
C LEU A 103 -7.00 15.29 12.03
N GLY A 104 -7.99 16.08 12.43
CA GLY A 104 -7.82 17.44 12.92
C GLY A 104 -7.74 18.51 11.82
N GLU A 105 -8.11 18.17 10.58
CA GLU A 105 -8.21 19.09 9.45
C GLU A 105 -9.67 19.57 9.30
N ASP A 106 -10.25 20.10 10.39
CA ASP A 106 -11.68 20.45 10.51
C ASP A 106 -12.00 21.88 9.97
N ASP A 107 -11.02 22.59 9.43
CA ASP A 107 -11.17 23.97 8.93
C ASP A 107 -11.44 24.06 7.41
N SER A 108 -11.49 22.92 6.69
CA SER A 108 -11.79 22.90 5.25
C SER A 108 -13.30 22.99 4.98
N ASP A 109 -13.70 23.89 4.10
CA ASP A 109 -15.08 23.96 3.61
C ASP A 109 -15.42 22.76 2.70
N GLU A 110 -16.72 22.51 2.52
CA GLU A 110 -17.21 21.34 1.78
C GLU A 110 -16.78 21.33 0.30
N ASP A 111 -16.68 22.51 -0.34
CA ASP A 111 -16.25 22.60 -1.73
C ASP A 111 -14.76 22.25 -1.86
N SER A 112 -13.93 22.71 -0.93
CA SER A 112 -12.49 22.35 -0.87
C SER A 112 -12.29 20.85 -0.65
N LEU A 113 -13.05 20.23 0.27
CA LEU A 113 -13.00 18.78 0.50
C LEU A 113 -13.46 17.99 -0.73
N LYS A 114 -14.48 18.49 -1.45
CA LYS A 114 -14.97 17.86 -2.67
C LYS A 114 -13.94 17.93 -3.79
N GLN A 115 -13.26 19.07 -3.96
CA GLN A 115 -12.17 19.21 -4.92
C GLN A 115 -11.01 18.26 -4.62
N GLU A 116 -10.64 18.07 -3.35
CA GLU A 116 -9.58 17.13 -2.98
C GLU A 116 -10.02 15.68 -3.20
N PHE A 117 -11.25 15.34 -2.85
CA PHE A 117 -11.83 14.03 -3.15
C PHE A 117 -11.80 13.71 -4.65
N ASP A 118 -12.28 14.63 -5.48
CA ASP A 118 -12.33 14.47 -6.94
C ASP A 118 -10.92 14.42 -7.55
N ALA A 119 -9.93 15.08 -6.93
CA ALA A 119 -8.53 14.98 -7.36
C ALA A 119 -7.90 13.60 -7.04
N ILE A 120 -8.43 12.89 -6.03
CA ILE A 120 -7.98 11.55 -5.65
C ILE A 120 -8.71 10.48 -6.48
N ASP A 121 -10.01 10.65 -6.72
CA ASP A 121 -10.86 9.78 -7.55
C ASP A 121 -10.53 9.93 -9.05
N SER A 122 -9.35 9.46 -9.41
CA SER A 122 -8.78 9.60 -10.75
C SER A 122 -9.53 8.85 -11.85
N ASN A 123 -10.39 7.89 -11.46
CA ASN A 123 -11.19 7.10 -12.40
C ASN A 123 -12.64 7.59 -12.53
N ASP A 124 -13.00 8.71 -11.88
CA ASP A 124 -14.35 9.27 -11.84
C ASP A 124 -15.40 8.23 -11.39
N GLY A 125 -15.05 7.41 -10.40
CA GLY A 125 -15.87 6.31 -9.92
C GLY A 125 -16.92 6.71 -8.89
N ASP A 126 -16.89 7.97 -8.42
CA ASP A 126 -17.59 8.54 -7.27
C ASP A 126 -17.12 7.99 -5.90
N TYR A 127 -16.03 7.23 -5.88
CA TYR A 127 -15.44 6.64 -4.68
C TYR A 127 -13.93 6.51 -4.81
N ILE A 128 -13.20 6.77 -3.73
CA ILE A 128 -11.76 6.56 -3.69
C ILE A 128 -11.47 5.07 -3.44
N LEU A 129 -10.76 4.44 -4.38
CA LEU A 129 -10.26 3.08 -4.23
C LEU A 129 -8.94 3.05 -3.45
N PHE A 130 -8.61 1.89 -2.87
CA PHE A 130 -7.35 1.71 -2.13
C PHE A 130 -6.10 2.06 -2.97
N ASP A 131 -6.11 1.72 -4.27
CA ASP A 131 -5.00 2.03 -5.18
C ASP A 131 -4.83 3.55 -5.38
N GLU A 132 -5.94 4.30 -5.45
CA GLU A 132 -5.96 5.77 -5.58
C GLU A 132 -5.53 6.45 -4.29
N PHE A 133 -6.04 5.99 -3.15
CA PHE A 133 -5.62 6.46 -1.84
C PHE A 133 -4.12 6.26 -1.62
N CYS A 134 -3.58 5.10 -2.04
CA CYS A 134 -2.16 4.83 -2.03
C CYS A 134 -1.34 5.82 -2.86
N MET A 135 -1.82 6.18 -4.06
CA MET A 135 -1.14 7.16 -4.93
C MET A 135 -1.17 8.56 -4.32
N TYR A 136 -2.30 8.97 -3.77
CA TYR A 136 -2.45 10.23 -3.06
C TYR A 136 -1.50 10.33 -1.86
N MET A 137 -1.48 9.32 -0.99
CA MET A 137 -0.62 9.31 0.20
C MET A 137 0.88 9.24 -0.15
N ALA A 138 1.24 8.56 -1.24
CA ALA A 138 2.61 8.55 -1.75
C ALA A 138 3.05 9.93 -2.25
N ASN A 139 2.16 10.69 -2.91
CA ASN A 139 2.44 12.04 -3.39
C ASN A 139 2.47 13.08 -2.25
N LYS A 140 1.60 12.93 -1.22
CA LYS A 140 1.54 13.87 -0.08
C LYS A 140 2.78 13.82 0.81
N LYS A 141 3.41 12.64 0.98
CA LYS A 141 4.67 12.46 1.74
C LYS A 141 5.91 13.08 1.06
N VAL A 142 5.82 13.54 -0.19
CA VAL A 142 6.94 14.15 -0.94
C VAL A 142 6.94 15.70 -0.81
N ARG A 143 6.06 16.27 0.01
CA ARG A 143 6.05 17.71 0.34
C ARG A 143 6.56 17.99 1.74
#